data_AF-A0A382LAX7-F1
#
_entry.id   AF-A0A382LAX7-F1
#
_cell.length_a   1.000
_cell.length_b   1.000
_cell.length_c   1.000
_cell.angle_alpha   90.00
_cell.angle_beta   90.00
_cell.angle_gamma   90.00
#
_symmetry.space_group_name_H-M   'P 1'
#
loop_
_entity.id
_entity.type
_entity.pdbx_description
1 polymer ?
#
loop_
_entity_poly.entity_id
_entity_poly.type
_entity_poly.pdbx_seq_one_letter_code
_entity_poly.pdbx_strand_id
1 'polypeptide(L)'
;HWLDVVHYGDTHGYDKDKTRPNAWPYRDYVIRAFNGDKPYGRFVREQVAGDALYPDTRDGIEGTGFIAAGPWDFIGHAEVPETKLDGRIARNIDRDDMVKNTMNTFISTTVQCARCHDHKFDAVNMTDYYRMQAVFAALDRADREYHPDPKTARQLAELKAEVEKQQSALKAVESEIKDRGGTELADLDQQLRGLRERSKIKKRPEHGYHSQIVAGQDTTKWVQVDLGQAQAVKQVTLIGTSDSFNNIGDGFGFPVRYKIEASSDAAFESNVTAVTDKSKADESNPGIKPQHFKTDHLEARYIRITATKLAKRSNDFIFALAELRVLNASGDNLANGKTVIALDSIEAPVRWRKSNLVDGLYPGQAADPAAANKLEAVEAQLDKLLQSILSGELDDKRQAAKA
;
A
#
# COMPACT_ATOMS: atom_id res chain seq x y z
N HIS A 1 -13.43 -42.40 -20.88
CA HIS A 1 -14.29 -42.76 -19.74
C HIS A 1 -13.57 -42.88 -18.39
N TRP A 2 -12.24 -42.70 -18.26
CA TRP A 2 -11.58 -42.79 -16.94
C TRP A 2 -12.09 -41.76 -15.94
N LEU A 3 -12.23 -40.50 -16.37
CA LEU A 3 -12.68 -39.39 -15.52
C LEU A 3 -14.10 -39.62 -14.97
N ASP A 4 -14.96 -40.31 -15.73
CA ASP A 4 -16.31 -40.69 -15.31
C ASP A 4 -16.26 -41.70 -14.15
N VAL A 5 -15.37 -42.70 -14.24
CA VAL A 5 -15.22 -43.78 -13.24
C VAL A 5 -14.74 -43.24 -11.90
N VAL A 6 -13.79 -42.29 -11.93
CA VAL A 6 -13.13 -41.77 -10.73
C VAL A 6 -13.86 -40.59 -10.08
N HIS A 7 -15.11 -40.34 -10.47
CA HIS A 7 -15.96 -39.25 -9.98
C HIS A 7 -15.36 -37.85 -10.24
N TYR A 8 -14.58 -37.66 -11.29
CA TYR A 8 -14.00 -36.34 -11.59
C TYR A 8 -15.10 -35.33 -11.93
N GLY A 9 -15.02 -34.16 -11.30
CA GLY A 9 -15.82 -32.99 -11.64
C GLY A 9 -15.03 -31.70 -11.44
N ASP A 10 -15.30 -30.70 -12.30
CA ASP A 10 -14.75 -29.35 -12.14
C ASP A 10 -15.49 -28.55 -11.04
N THR A 11 -16.44 -29.17 -10.34
CA THR A 11 -17.17 -28.63 -9.18
C THR A 11 -17.22 -29.65 -8.04
N HIS A 12 -17.67 -29.24 -6.86
CA HIS A 12 -17.80 -30.11 -5.69
C HIS A 12 -18.80 -31.26 -5.89
N GLY A 13 -19.82 -31.10 -6.73
CA GLY A 13 -20.81 -32.13 -7.03
C GLY A 13 -21.70 -32.47 -5.84
N TYR A 14 -21.95 -31.51 -4.95
CA TYR A 14 -22.77 -31.65 -3.74
C TYR A 14 -23.61 -30.37 -3.50
N ASP A 15 -24.51 -30.36 -2.53
CA ASP A 15 -25.55 -29.32 -2.29
C ASP A 15 -25.05 -27.87 -2.48
N LYS A 16 -24.01 -27.45 -1.75
CA LYS A 16 -23.33 -26.17 -1.96
C LYS A 16 -22.22 -26.31 -3.01
N ASP A 17 -22.63 -26.49 -4.26
CA ASP A 17 -21.70 -26.82 -5.34
C ASP A 17 -20.80 -25.63 -5.68
N LYS A 18 -19.49 -25.76 -5.41
CA LYS A 18 -18.49 -24.75 -5.79
C LYS A 18 -17.58 -25.28 -6.87
N THR A 19 -17.10 -24.38 -7.72
CA THR A 19 -16.04 -24.69 -8.68
C THR A 19 -14.77 -25.14 -7.98
N ARG A 20 -14.07 -26.12 -8.55
CA ARG A 20 -12.74 -26.56 -8.15
C ARG A 20 -11.71 -25.96 -9.12
N PRO A 21 -11.17 -24.76 -8.84
CA PRO A 21 -10.24 -24.10 -9.78
C PRO A 21 -8.97 -24.91 -10.04
N ASN A 22 -8.64 -25.84 -9.14
CA ASN A 22 -7.41 -26.63 -9.17
C ASN A 22 -7.65 -28.13 -9.47
N ALA A 23 -8.80 -28.51 -10.05
CA ALA A 23 -9.06 -29.92 -10.40
C ALA A 23 -8.32 -30.38 -11.68
N TRP A 24 -8.06 -29.45 -12.61
CA TRP A 24 -7.46 -29.72 -13.91
C TRP A 24 -6.09 -30.42 -13.90
N PRO A 25 -5.18 -30.27 -12.90
CA PRO A 25 -3.90 -30.97 -12.92
C PRO A 25 -4.06 -32.50 -12.90
N TYR A 26 -5.05 -33.02 -12.18
CA TYR A 26 -5.34 -34.46 -12.17
C TYR A 26 -5.88 -34.94 -13.52
N ARG A 27 -6.80 -34.18 -14.14
CA ARG A 27 -7.30 -34.47 -15.49
C ARG A 27 -6.15 -34.55 -16.48
N ASP A 28 -5.27 -33.55 -16.46
CA ASP A 28 -4.13 -33.47 -17.36
C ASP A 28 -3.12 -34.59 -17.07
N TYR A 29 -2.91 -34.99 -15.81
CA TYR A 29 -2.14 -36.17 -15.43
C TYR A 29 -2.71 -37.44 -16.06
N VAL A 30 -4.02 -37.67 -15.96
CA VAL A 30 -4.69 -38.85 -16.55
C VAL A 30 -4.46 -38.89 -18.06
N ILE A 31 -4.66 -37.75 -18.76
CA ILE A 31 -4.44 -37.65 -20.20
C ILE A 31 -3.00 -37.99 -20.56
N ARG A 32 -2.01 -37.42 -19.86
CA ARG A 32 -0.59 -37.69 -20.12
C ARG A 32 -0.20 -39.12 -19.79
N ALA A 33 -0.72 -39.70 -18.70
CA ALA A 33 -0.44 -41.06 -18.30
C ALA A 33 -0.92 -42.08 -19.35
N PHE A 34 -2.11 -41.89 -19.91
CA PHE A 34 -2.61 -42.73 -20.99
C PHE A 34 -1.86 -42.50 -22.31
N ASN A 35 -1.64 -41.25 -22.72
CA ASN A 35 -0.93 -40.94 -23.96
C ASN A 35 0.53 -41.41 -23.95
N GLY A 36 1.13 -41.55 -22.77
CA GLY A 36 2.49 -42.05 -22.58
C GLY A 36 2.59 -43.53 -22.26
N ASP A 37 1.51 -44.30 -22.41
CA ASP A 37 1.45 -45.75 -22.11
C ASP A 37 2.03 -46.09 -20.72
N LYS A 38 1.69 -45.29 -19.70
CA LYS A 38 2.22 -45.46 -18.35
C LYS A 38 1.92 -46.88 -17.83
N PRO A 39 2.91 -47.59 -17.26
CA PRO A 39 2.68 -48.91 -16.68
C PRO A 39 1.56 -48.86 -15.64
N TYR A 40 0.55 -49.72 -15.79
CA TYR A 40 -0.66 -49.69 -14.96
C TYR A 40 -0.35 -49.71 -13.45
N GLY A 41 0.60 -50.55 -13.00
CA GLY A 41 1.00 -50.59 -11.59
C GLY A 41 1.59 -49.28 -11.06
N ARG A 42 2.26 -48.47 -11.91
CA ARG A 42 2.72 -47.13 -11.55
C ARG A 42 1.53 -46.17 -11.47
N PHE A 43 0.63 -46.21 -12.45
CA PHE A 43 -0.56 -45.39 -12.51
C PHE A 43 -1.51 -45.58 -11.31
N VAL A 44 -1.67 -46.82 -10.83
CA VAL A 44 -2.45 -47.13 -9.62
C VAL A 44 -1.77 -46.57 -8.36
N ARG A 45 -0.46 -46.78 -8.20
CA ARG A 45 0.29 -46.29 -7.03
C ARG A 45 0.28 -44.78 -6.91
N GLU A 46 0.43 -44.07 -8.03
CA GLU A 46 0.35 -42.60 -8.07
C GLU A 46 -1.03 -42.06 -7.69
N GLN A 47 -2.10 -42.79 -8.02
CA GLN A 47 -3.46 -42.36 -7.67
C GLN A 47 -3.81 -42.57 -6.20
N VAL A 48 -3.39 -43.68 -5.61
CA VAL A 48 -3.75 -44.03 -4.22
C VAL A 48 -2.79 -43.40 -3.19
N ALA A 49 -1.51 -43.27 -3.52
CA ALA A 49 -0.47 -42.85 -2.57
C ALA A 49 0.70 -42.13 -3.26
N GLY A 50 0.45 -41.39 -4.34
CA GLY A 50 1.50 -40.79 -5.15
C GLY A 50 2.37 -39.78 -4.42
N ASP A 51 1.81 -38.98 -3.52
CA ASP A 51 2.56 -37.98 -2.75
C ASP A 51 3.47 -38.63 -1.70
N ALA A 52 3.08 -39.78 -1.15
CA ALA A 52 3.89 -40.56 -0.22
C ALA A 52 4.97 -41.41 -0.92
N LEU A 53 4.62 -42.06 -2.04
CA LEU A 53 5.53 -42.96 -2.75
C LEU A 53 6.48 -42.22 -3.69
N TYR A 54 6.06 -41.07 -4.22
CA TYR A 54 6.78 -40.30 -5.23
C TYR A 54 6.70 -38.77 -4.97
N PRO A 55 7.06 -38.30 -3.76
CA PRO A 55 6.90 -36.90 -3.32
C PRO A 55 7.61 -35.89 -4.23
N ASP A 56 8.73 -36.29 -4.83
CA ASP A 56 9.57 -35.42 -5.67
C ASP A 56 9.19 -35.45 -7.16
N THR A 57 8.00 -35.97 -7.50
CA THR A 57 7.55 -36.08 -8.88
C THR A 57 6.22 -35.36 -9.09
N ARG A 58 6.10 -34.65 -10.23
CA ARG A 58 4.86 -34.01 -10.66
C ARG A 58 3.68 -34.98 -10.61
N ASP A 59 3.89 -36.16 -11.18
CA ASP A 59 2.87 -37.20 -11.33
C ASP A 59 2.51 -37.86 -9.98
N GLY A 60 3.42 -37.88 -9.00
CA GLY A 60 3.11 -38.30 -7.63
C GLY A 60 2.11 -37.37 -6.96
N ILE A 61 2.24 -36.06 -7.17
CA ILE A 61 1.29 -35.08 -6.60
C ILE A 61 -0.01 -35.06 -7.40
N GLU A 62 0.06 -34.84 -8.72
CA GLU A 62 -1.16 -34.70 -9.54
C GLU A 62 -2.01 -35.99 -9.53
N GLY A 63 -1.39 -37.16 -9.46
CA GLY A 63 -2.08 -38.45 -9.40
C GLY A 63 -3.00 -38.59 -8.18
N THR A 64 -2.60 -38.06 -7.02
CA THR A 64 -3.42 -38.12 -5.79
C THR A 64 -4.72 -37.32 -5.87
N GLY A 65 -4.90 -36.53 -6.93
CA GLY A 65 -6.20 -35.95 -7.27
C GLY A 65 -7.31 -36.99 -7.41
N PHE A 66 -7.00 -38.28 -7.66
CA PHE A 66 -7.97 -39.38 -7.60
C PHE A 66 -8.71 -39.45 -6.26
N ILE A 67 -7.99 -39.37 -5.14
CA ILE A 67 -8.57 -39.40 -3.79
C ILE A 67 -9.39 -38.13 -3.51
N ALA A 68 -9.02 -37.02 -4.14
CA ALA A 68 -9.72 -35.75 -4.04
C ALA A 68 -10.74 -35.49 -5.16
N ALA A 69 -11.06 -36.48 -6.00
CA ALA A 69 -11.96 -36.30 -7.13
C ALA A 69 -13.44 -36.41 -6.74
N GLY A 70 -13.76 -37.26 -5.76
CA GLY A 70 -15.13 -37.53 -5.31
C GLY A 70 -15.90 -36.30 -4.81
N PRO A 71 -17.23 -36.40 -4.63
CA PRO A 71 -18.06 -35.30 -4.13
C PRO A 71 -17.49 -34.65 -2.86
N TRP A 72 -17.75 -33.35 -2.66
CA TRP A 72 -17.26 -32.63 -1.47
C TRP A 72 -18.38 -31.81 -0.83
N ASP A 73 -18.76 -32.18 0.40
CA ASP A 73 -19.71 -31.41 1.19
C ASP A 73 -19.02 -30.17 1.79
N PHE A 74 -19.05 -29.06 1.05
CA PHE A 74 -18.40 -27.82 1.50
C PHE A 74 -18.92 -27.36 2.86
N ILE A 75 -20.22 -27.50 3.14
CA ILE A 75 -20.80 -27.06 4.42
C ILE A 75 -20.28 -27.97 5.54
N GLY A 76 -20.41 -29.28 5.35
CA GLY A 76 -20.01 -30.29 6.33
C GLY A 76 -18.52 -30.28 6.67
N HIS A 77 -17.66 -29.90 5.73
CA HIS A 77 -16.20 -29.90 5.94
C HIS A 77 -15.60 -28.52 6.27
N ALA A 78 -16.15 -27.42 5.75
CA ALA A 78 -15.56 -26.07 5.94
C ALA A 78 -16.33 -25.18 6.92
N GLU A 79 -17.63 -25.39 7.11
CA GLU A 79 -18.49 -24.53 7.93
C GLU A 79 -18.95 -25.21 9.23
N VAL A 80 -18.85 -26.54 9.30
CA VAL A 80 -19.24 -27.34 10.46
C VAL A 80 -18.04 -28.07 11.05
N PRO A 81 -17.63 -27.77 12.30
CA PRO A 81 -16.50 -28.47 12.91
C PRO A 81 -16.85 -29.92 13.26
N GLU A 82 -15.84 -30.80 13.25
CA GLU A 82 -15.97 -32.22 13.64
C GLU A 82 -16.36 -32.44 15.11
N THR A 83 -16.37 -31.40 15.93
CA THR A 83 -16.94 -31.48 17.29
C THR A 83 -18.46 -31.66 17.26
N LYS A 84 -19.12 -31.39 16.14
CA LYS A 84 -20.56 -31.58 15.93
C LYS A 84 -20.86 -32.90 15.20
N LEU A 85 -22.06 -33.44 15.42
CA LEU A 85 -22.51 -34.68 14.78
C LEU A 85 -22.47 -34.58 13.25
N ASP A 86 -22.97 -33.50 12.67
CA ASP A 86 -23.03 -33.32 11.22
C ASP A 86 -21.63 -33.28 10.58
N GLY A 87 -20.65 -32.63 11.22
CA GLY A 87 -19.26 -32.63 10.76
C GLY A 87 -18.63 -34.03 10.80
N ARG A 88 -18.92 -34.83 11.83
CA ARG A 88 -18.48 -36.24 11.91
C ARG A 88 -19.12 -37.10 10.83
N ILE A 89 -20.39 -36.86 10.52
CA ILE A 89 -21.12 -37.55 9.44
C ILE A 89 -20.50 -37.21 8.09
N ALA A 90 -20.24 -35.93 7.80
CA ALA A 90 -19.60 -35.49 6.57
C ALA A 90 -18.23 -36.17 6.35
N ARG A 91 -17.35 -36.15 7.36
CA ARG A 91 -16.05 -36.84 7.31
C ARG A 91 -16.17 -38.36 7.14
N ASN A 92 -17.15 -38.99 7.78
CA ASN A 92 -17.39 -40.41 7.57
C ASN A 92 -17.83 -40.71 6.12
N ILE A 93 -18.69 -39.87 5.52
CA ILE A 93 -19.16 -40.03 4.15
C ILE A 93 -18.04 -39.78 3.12
N ASP A 94 -17.18 -38.79 3.33
CA ASP A 94 -16.02 -38.54 2.44
C ASP A 94 -15.08 -39.75 2.39
N ARG A 95 -14.78 -40.35 3.57
CA ARG A 95 -13.98 -41.58 3.65
C ARG A 95 -14.70 -42.79 3.04
N ASP A 96 -16.02 -42.86 3.17
CA ASP A 96 -16.86 -43.88 2.53
C ASP A 96 -16.72 -43.82 1.00
N ASP A 97 -16.76 -42.62 0.41
CA ASP A 97 -16.57 -42.44 -1.03
C ASP A 97 -15.16 -42.81 -1.48
N MET A 98 -14.12 -42.47 -0.70
CA MET A 98 -12.74 -42.87 -1.03
C MET A 98 -12.56 -44.39 -1.10
N VAL A 99 -13.11 -45.14 -0.12
CA VAL A 99 -13.08 -46.62 -0.12
C VAL A 99 -13.85 -47.16 -1.32
N LYS A 100 -15.08 -46.68 -1.53
CA LYS A 100 -15.94 -47.07 -2.65
C LYS A 100 -15.26 -46.83 -3.99
N ASN A 101 -14.74 -45.63 -4.22
CA ASN A 101 -14.12 -45.23 -5.48
C ASN A 101 -12.86 -46.07 -5.76
N THR A 102 -12.01 -46.26 -4.75
CA THR A 102 -10.79 -47.08 -4.86
C THR A 102 -11.12 -48.54 -5.22
N MET A 103 -12.05 -49.16 -4.50
CA MET A 103 -12.42 -50.57 -4.73
C MET A 103 -13.15 -50.78 -6.05
N ASN A 104 -14.08 -49.90 -6.39
CA ASN A 104 -14.79 -49.97 -7.67
C ASN A 104 -13.83 -49.79 -8.85
N THR A 105 -12.91 -48.82 -8.76
CA THR A 105 -12.01 -48.45 -9.87
C THR A 105 -10.91 -49.50 -10.10
N PHE A 106 -10.26 -49.96 -9.03
CA PHE A 106 -9.05 -50.79 -9.17
C PHE A 106 -9.27 -52.27 -8.91
N ILE A 107 -10.28 -52.64 -8.12
CA ILE A 107 -10.57 -54.03 -7.76
C ILE A 107 -11.81 -54.55 -8.50
N SER A 108 -12.56 -53.67 -9.17
CA SER A 108 -13.80 -54.02 -9.89
C SER A 108 -14.85 -54.68 -8.98
N THR A 109 -14.82 -54.39 -7.68
CA THR A 109 -15.75 -54.94 -6.68
C THR A 109 -16.49 -53.83 -5.95
N THR A 110 -17.81 -53.93 -5.93
CA THR A 110 -18.69 -53.01 -5.20
C THR A 110 -18.76 -53.35 -3.72
N VAL A 111 -17.92 -52.73 -2.89
CA VAL A 111 -17.84 -53.08 -1.46
C VAL A 111 -18.77 -52.28 -0.54
N GLN A 112 -19.54 -51.32 -1.06
CA GLN A 112 -20.25 -50.33 -0.23
C GLN A 112 -21.37 -50.92 0.65
N CYS A 113 -21.96 -52.08 0.30
CA CYS A 113 -22.89 -52.77 1.19
C CYS A 113 -22.21 -53.26 2.48
N ALA A 114 -20.89 -53.48 2.44
CA ALA A 114 -20.07 -53.90 3.58
C ALA A 114 -20.05 -52.88 4.73
N ARG A 115 -20.54 -51.65 4.49
CA ARG A 115 -20.74 -50.63 5.52
C ARG A 115 -21.71 -51.05 6.63
N CYS A 116 -22.72 -51.88 6.30
CA CYS A 116 -23.81 -52.23 7.20
C CYS A 116 -23.90 -53.72 7.53
N HIS A 117 -23.41 -54.59 6.66
CA HIS A 117 -23.42 -56.05 6.83
C HIS A 117 -22.29 -56.66 6.00
N ASP A 118 -21.85 -57.89 6.27
CA ASP A 118 -20.82 -58.54 5.45
C ASP A 118 -21.20 -58.57 3.96
N HIS A 119 -20.23 -58.37 3.08
CA HIS A 119 -20.47 -58.31 1.65
C HIS A 119 -21.12 -59.62 1.16
N LYS A 120 -22.11 -59.49 0.27
CA LYS A 120 -23.02 -60.59 -0.07
C LYS A 120 -22.34 -61.79 -0.75
N PHE A 121 -21.32 -61.51 -1.57
CA PHE A 121 -20.70 -62.52 -2.45
C PHE A 121 -19.21 -62.70 -2.18
N ASP A 122 -18.46 -61.60 -2.17
CA ASP A 122 -17.02 -61.61 -1.88
C ASP A 122 -16.71 -61.63 -0.37
N ALA A 123 -15.55 -62.18 -0.01
CA ALA A 123 -15.06 -62.31 1.37
C ALA A 123 -14.56 -60.99 1.98
N VAL A 124 -15.41 -59.97 1.97
CA VAL A 124 -15.19 -58.67 2.63
C VAL A 124 -16.20 -58.56 3.77
N ASN A 125 -15.74 -58.83 5.00
CA ASN A 125 -16.59 -58.60 6.17
C ASN A 125 -16.66 -57.10 6.50
N MET A 126 -17.65 -56.73 7.31
CA MET A 126 -17.84 -55.34 7.74
C MET A 126 -16.61 -54.79 8.48
N THR A 127 -15.88 -55.64 9.23
CA THR A 127 -14.66 -55.21 9.92
C THR A 127 -13.56 -54.81 8.94
N ASP A 128 -13.38 -55.57 7.86
CA ASP A 128 -12.39 -55.27 6.81
C ASP A 128 -12.78 -54.02 6.02
N TYR A 129 -14.08 -53.75 5.82
CA TYR A 129 -14.55 -52.48 5.27
C TYR A 129 -14.08 -51.28 6.09
N TYR A 130 -14.29 -51.31 7.41
CA TYR A 130 -13.84 -50.22 8.29
C TYR A 130 -12.31 -50.18 8.45
N ARG A 131 -11.60 -51.30 8.32
CA ARG A 131 -10.12 -51.31 8.22
C ARG A 131 -9.63 -50.60 6.95
N MET A 132 -10.30 -50.79 5.81
CA MET A 132 -10.00 -50.04 4.59
C MET A 132 -10.31 -48.55 4.78
N GLN A 133 -11.44 -48.20 5.41
CA GLN A 133 -11.76 -46.81 5.73
C GLN A 133 -10.68 -46.16 6.62
N ALA A 134 -10.10 -46.91 7.55
CA ALA A 134 -9.03 -46.42 8.44
C ALA A 134 -7.78 -45.96 7.68
N VAL A 135 -7.48 -46.53 6.50
CA VAL A 135 -6.37 -46.09 5.63
C VAL A 135 -6.56 -44.64 5.19
N PHE A 136 -7.80 -44.25 4.90
CA PHE A 136 -8.15 -42.88 4.48
C PHE A 136 -8.49 -41.96 5.66
N ALA A 137 -8.56 -42.49 6.88
CA ALA A 137 -9.06 -41.72 8.02
C ALA A 137 -8.15 -40.54 8.41
N ALA A 138 -6.86 -40.63 8.13
CA ALA A 138 -5.87 -39.58 8.38
C ALA A 138 -5.81 -38.51 7.29
N LEU A 139 -6.56 -38.66 6.19
CA LEU A 139 -6.55 -37.71 5.10
C LEU A 139 -7.50 -36.55 5.37
N ASP A 140 -7.09 -35.37 4.92
CA ASP A 140 -7.96 -34.21 4.76
C ASP A 140 -7.76 -33.65 3.35
N ARG A 141 -8.83 -33.12 2.75
CA ARG A 141 -8.79 -32.53 1.41
C ARG A 141 -8.59 -31.04 1.56
N ALA A 142 -7.45 -30.56 1.09
CA ALA A 142 -7.09 -29.15 1.12
C ALA A 142 -6.39 -28.74 -0.18
N ASP A 143 -6.48 -27.47 -0.52
CA ASP A 143 -5.62 -26.90 -1.54
C ASP A 143 -4.16 -26.97 -1.06
N ARG A 144 -3.30 -27.56 -1.91
CA ARG A 144 -1.85 -27.55 -1.70
C ARG A 144 -1.23 -26.66 -2.75
N GLU A 145 -0.21 -25.91 -2.34
CA GLU A 145 0.61 -25.17 -3.29
C GLU A 145 1.26 -26.16 -4.26
N TYR A 146 1.05 -25.91 -5.55
CA TYR A 146 1.43 -26.83 -6.61
C TYR A 146 2.32 -26.12 -7.63
N HIS A 147 3.49 -26.70 -7.89
CA HIS A 147 4.46 -26.24 -8.87
C HIS A 147 4.82 -27.40 -9.80
N PRO A 148 4.52 -27.32 -11.11
CA PRO A 148 4.70 -28.45 -12.03
C PRO A 148 6.15 -28.92 -12.21
N ASP A 149 7.13 -28.05 -11.95
CA ASP A 149 8.55 -28.40 -11.97
C ASP A 149 9.02 -28.76 -10.54
N PRO A 150 9.41 -30.03 -10.28
CA PRO A 150 9.87 -30.46 -8.96
C PRO A 150 11.10 -29.70 -8.46
N LYS A 151 11.98 -29.24 -9.36
CA LYS A 151 13.17 -28.47 -8.96
C LYS A 151 12.78 -27.11 -8.42
N THR A 152 11.92 -26.40 -9.15
CA THR A 152 11.36 -25.12 -8.70
C THR A 152 10.58 -25.29 -7.40
N ALA A 153 9.75 -26.35 -7.28
CA ALA A 153 8.98 -26.64 -6.07
C ALA A 153 9.90 -26.79 -4.84
N ARG A 154 10.99 -27.55 -4.99
CA ARG A 154 11.97 -27.78 -3.92
C ARG A 154 12.71 -26.51 -3.54
N GLN A 155 13.20 -25.75 -4.53
CA GLN A 155 13.86 -24.47 -4.26
C GLN A 155 12.94 -23.49 -3.54
N LEU A 156 11.67 -23.42 -3.93
CA LEU A 156 10.70 -22.58 -3.25
C LEU A 156 10.47 -23.03 -1.80
N ALA A 157 10.34 -24.34 -1.54
CA ALA A 157 10.18 -24.86 -0.19
C ALA A 157 11.39 -24.53 0.70
N GLU A 158 12.61 -24.70 0.17
CA GLU A 158 13.86 -24.34 0.86
C GLU A 158 13.91 -22.83 1.17
N LEU A 159 13.57 -21.99 0.19
CA LEU A 159 13.53 -20.53 0.37
C LEU A 159 12.45 -20.09 1.37
N LYS A 160 11.27 -20.70 1.33
CA LYS A 160 10.20 -20.40 2.29
C LYS A 160 10.60 -20.77 3.72
N ALA A 161 11.20 -21.94 3.91
CA ALA A 161 11.71 -22.35 5.21
C ALA A 161 12.78 -21.38 5.73
N GLU A 162 13.67 -20.89 4.85
CA GLU A 162 14.67 -19.89 5.25
C GLU A 162 14.00 -18.54 5.57
N VAL A 163 13.03 -18.08 4.78
CA VAL A 163 12.25 -16.86 5.07
C VAL A 163 11.54 -16.96 6.41
N GLU A 164 10.85 -18.07 6.70
CA GLU A 164 10.16 -18.28 7.98
C GLU A 164 11.14 -18.26 9.16
N LYS A 165 12.31 -18.90 8.99
CA LYS A 165 13.39 -18.89 9.98
C LYS A 165 13.94 -17.49 10.21
N GLN A 166 14.21 -16.72 9.16
CA GLN A 166 14.72 -15.35 9.28
C GLN A 166 13.67 -14.40 9.86
N GLN A 167 12.39 -14.55 9.49
CA GLN A 167 11.30 -13.80 10.11
C GLN A 167 11.16 -14.12 11.62
N SER A 168 11.31 -15.39 12.00
CA SER A 168 11.30 -15.79 13.41
C SER A 168 12.50 -15.19 14.17
N ALA A 169 13.69 -15.18 13.55
CA ALA A 169 14.87 -14.55 14.12
C ALA A 169 14.70 -13.04 14.27
N LEU A 170 14.18 -12.36 13.23
CA LEU A 170 13.91 -10.93 13.27
C LEU A 170 12.90 -10.58 14.36
N LYS A 171 11.82 -11.37 14.48
CA LYS A 171 10.82 -11.18 15.54
C LYS A 171 11.40 -11.34 16.94
N ALA A 172 12.31 -12.30 17.13
CA ALA A 172 13.01 -12.48 18.41
C ALA A 172 13.88 -11.26 18.73
N VAL A 173 14.64 -10.77 17.74
CA VAL A 173 15.48 -9.57 17.88
C VAL A 173 14.62 -8.32 18.15
N GLU A 174 13.50 -8.15 17.46
CA GLU A 174 12.56 -7.04 17.71
C GLU A 174 11.93 -7.10 19.10
N SER A 175 11.62 -8.30 19.59
CA SER A 175 11.17 -8.49 20.98
C SER A 175 12.26 -8.06 21.96
N GLU A 176 13.52 -8.46 21.72
CA GLU A 176 14.64 -8.08 22.57
C GLU A 176 14.91 -6.56 22.56
N ILE A 177 14.79 -5.91 21.39
CA ILE A 177 14.87 -4.44 21.29
C ILE A 177 13.76 -3.79 22.11
N LYS A 178 12.54 -4.33 22.04
CA LYS A 178 11.40 -3.83 22.81
C LYS A 178 11.60 -3.99 24.32
N ASP A 179 12.12 -5.14 24.74
CA ASP A 179 12.37 -5.42 26.16
C ASP A 179 13.51 -4.53 26.71
N ARG A 180 14.58 -4.33 25.94
CA ARG A 180 15.69 -3.43 26.30
C ARG A 180 15.29 -1.96 26.29
N GLY A 181 14.47 -1.54 25.32
CA GLY A 181 13.95 -0.17 25.22
C GLY A 181 12.87 0.16 26.23
N GLY A 182 12.19 -0.86 26.77
CA GLY A 182 11.27 -0.73 27.90
C GLY A 182 10.19 0.34 27.69
N THR A 183 9.90 1.07 28.76
CA THR A 183 8.88 2.14 28.75
C THR A 183 9.31 3.33 27.88
N GLU A 184 10.60 3.63 27.81
CA GLU A 184 11.12 4.77 27.03
C GLU A 184 10.82 4.60 25.53
N LEU A 185 11.07 3.40 24.99
CA LEU A 185 10.73 3.09 23.59
C LEU A 185 9.22 3.13 23.35
N ALA A 186 8.42 2.58 24.28
CA ALA A 186 6.97 2.57 24.16
C ALA A 186 6.36 3.99 24.15
N ASP A 187 6.89 4.88 25.01
CA ASP A 187 6.47 6.28 25.09
C ASP A 187 6.85 7.05 23.82
N LEU A 188 8.06 6.85 23.29
CA LEU A 188 8.50 7.44 22.02
C LEU A 188 7.62 6.96 20.86
N ASP A 189 7.32 5.67 20.78
CA ASP A 189 6.43 5.10 19.74
C ASP A 189 5.01 5.68 19.81
N GLN A 190 4.48 5.91 21.01
CA GLN A 190 3.18 6.56 21.19
C GLN A 190 3.22 8.04 20.76
N GLN A 191 4.27 8.76 21.15
CA GLN A 191 4.47 10.15 20.75
C GLN A 191 4.60 10.29 19.23
N LEU A 192 5.40 9.45 18.59
CA LEU A 192 5.59 9.44 17.14
C LEU A 192 4.28 9.20 16.39
N ARG A 193 3.46 8.25 16.83
CA ARG A 193 2.15 8.00 16.21
C ARG A 193 1.25 9.24 16.27
N GLY A 194 1.15 9.88 17.43
CA GLY A 194 0.34 11.09 17.58
C GLY A 194 0.89 12.30 16.80
N LEU A 195 2.21 12.46 16.77
CA LEU A 195 2.89 13.54 16.08
C LEU A 195 2.83 13.37 14.56
N ARG A 196 3.06 12.16 14.03
CA ARG A 196 2.97 11.88 12.58
C ARG A 196 1.59 12.21 12.03
N GLU A 197 0.52 11.87 12.74
CA GLU A 197 -0.85 12.23 12.33
C GLU A 197 -1.07 13.74 12.27
N ARG A 198 -0.58 14.48 13.28
CA ARG A 198 -0.71 15.95 13.36
C ARG A 198 0.23 16.69 12.41
N SER A 199 1.34 16.07 12.04
CA SER A 199 2.34 16.63 11.13
C SER A 199 2.06 16.30 9.66
N LYS A 200 1.00 15.52 9.35
CA LYS A 200 0.57 15.30 7.97
C LYS A 200 0.35 16.64 7.27
N ILE A 201 1.02 16.80 6.14
CA ILE A 201 0.81 17.93 5.25
C ILE A 201 -0.60 17.79 4.68
N LYS A 202 -1.45 18.78 4.95
CA LYS A 202 -2.82 18.77 4.44
C LYS A 202 -2.77 19.06 2.94
N LYS A 203 -3.08 18.07 2.10
CA LYS A 203 -3.36 18.30 0.68
C LYS A 203 -4.60 19.18 0.58
N ARG A 204 -4.52 20.25 -0.20
CA ARG A 204 -5.59 21.23 -0.36
C ARG A 204 -5.82 21.53 -1.83
N PRO A 205 -7.07 21.79 -2.23
CA PRO A 205 -7.38 22.12 -3.62
C PRO A 205 -6.97 23.55 -3.98
N GLU A 206 -6.82 24.47 -3.02
CA GLU A 206 -6.38 25.84 -3.23
C GLU A 206 -4.86 25.91 -3.47
N HIS A 207 -4.44 26.51 -4.59
CA HIS A 207 -3.04 26.66 -4.98
C HIS A 207 -2.50 28.10 -4.83
N GLY A 208 -3.39 29.09 -4.69
CA GLY A 208 -3.05 30.50 -4.54
C GLY A 208 -3.52 31.39 -5.69
N TYR A 209 -2.76 32.45 -5.97
CA TYR A 209 -2.94 33.34 -7.12
C TYR A 209 -2.17 32.85 -8.35
N HIS A 210 -2.75 33.04 -9.53
CA HIS A 210 -2.13 32.73 -10.81
C HIS A 210 -2.55 33.75 -11.88
N SER A 211 -1.59 34.43 -12.50
CA SER A 211 -1.80 35.40 -13.59
C SER A 211 -2.36 34.73 -14.83
N GLN A 212 -2.91 35.50 -15.77
CA GLN A 212 -3.17 34.99 -17.11
C GLN A 212 -1.86 34.50 -17.77
N ILE A 213 -1.99 33.47 -18.60
CA ILE A 213 -0.88 32.85 -19.32
C ILE A 213 -0.46 33.75 -20.48
N VAL A 214 0.84 33.93 -20.69
CA VAL A 214 1.39 34.78 -21.75
C VAL A 214 2.53 34.10 -22.50
N ALA A 215 2.74 34.50 -23.75
CA ALA A 215 3.81 33.95 -24.60
C ALA A 215 5.20 34.52 -24.28
N GLY A 216 5.29 35.75 -23.75
CA GLY A 216 6.56 36.43 -23.49
C GLY A 216 6.99 36.34 -22.03
N GLN A 217 8.23 35.90 -21.78
CA GLN A 217 8.78 35.77 -20.42
C GLN A 217 8.93 37.11 -19.70
N ASP A 218 9.31 38.16 -20.42
CA ASP A 218 9.56 39.49 -19.85
C ASP A 218 8.27 40.34 -19.78
N THR A 219 7.10 39.70 -19.87
CA THR A 219 5.81 40.38 -19.70
C THR A 219 5.62 40.72 -18.23
N THR A 220 5.48 42.00 -17.92
CA THR A 220 5.20 42.44 -16.55
C THR A 220 3.83 41.96 -16.09
N LYS A 221 3.79 41.31 -14.92
CA LYS A 221 2.56 40.99 -14.17
C LYS A 221 2.68 41.53 -12.75
N TRP A 222 1.56 41.88 -12.13
CA TRP A 222 1.57 42.28 -10.73
C TRP A 222 0.30 41.84 -10.00
N VAL A 223 0.47 41.61 -8.70
CA VAL A 223 -0.60 41.40 -7.73
C VAL A 223 -0.31 42.24 -6.49
N GLN A 224 -1.35 42.82 -5.89
CA GLN A 224 -1.25 43.63 -4.70
C GLN A 224 -2.36 43.30 -3.71
N VAL A 225 -2.09 43.52 -2.43
CA VAL A 225 -3.08 43.42 -1.36
C VAL A 225 -3.38 44.81 -0.80
N ASP A 226 -4.66 45.11 -0.55
CA ASP A 226 -5.12 46.29 0.20
C ASP A 226 -5.35 45.91 1.66
N LEU A 227 -4.51 46.41 2.56
CA LEU A 227 -4.62 46.17 4.01
C LEU A 227 -5.84 46.88 4.62
N GLY A 228 -6.47 47.79 3.88
CA GLY A 228 -7.65 48.59 4.23
C GLY A 228 -7.31 49.98 4.77
N GLN A 229 -6.19 50.09 5.49
CA GLN A 229 -5.63 51.36 5.98
C GLN A 229 -4.10 51.26 6.05
N ALA A 230 -3.41 52.40 6.15
CA ALA A 230 -1.97 52.41 6.36
C ALA A 230 -1.64 51.81 7.73
N GLN A 231 -0.71 50.86 7.77
CA GLN A 231 -0.30 50.15 8.98
C GLN A 231 1.20 49.86 8.96
N ALA A 232 1.78 49.74 10.15
CA ALA A 232 3.18 49.38 10.30
C ALA A 232 3.41 47.92 9.86
N VAL A 233 4.30 47.75 8.88
CA VAL A 233 4.71 46.46 8.33
C VAL A 233 6.14 46.17 8.79
N LYS A 234 6.36 45.01 9.42
CA LYS A 234 7.67 44.53 9.88
C LYS A 234 8.27 43.47 8.96
N GLN A 235 7.43 42.72 8.25
CA GLN A 235 7.90 41.69 7.32
C GLN A 235 6.88 41.43 6.21
N VAL A 236 7.34 41.32 4.97
CA VAL A 236 6.58 40.72 3.88
C VAL A 236 7.10 39.30 3.65
N THR A 237 6.21 38.32 3.46
CA THR A 237 6.59 36.93 3.18
C THR A 237 5.90 36.44 1.93
N LEU A 238 6.67 35.89 1.00
CA LEU A 238 6.15 35.23 -0.21
C LEU A 238 6.35 33.72 -0.10
N ILE A 239 5.34 32.94 -0.51
CA ILE A 239 5.41 31.48 -0.56
C ILE A 239 5.05 31.01 -1.97
N GLY A 240 5.88 30.13 -2.53
CA GLY A 240 5.66 29.56 -3.85
C GLY A 240 4.61 28.45 -3.85
N THR A 241 3.97 28.25 -4.99
CA THR A 241 2.95 27.23 -5.19
C THR A 241 3.55 25.86 -5.47
N SER A 242 2.80 24.78 -5.20
CA SER A 242 3.12 23.42 -5.67
C SER A 242 2.05 22.96 -6.65
N ASP A 243 2.44 22.74 -7.90
CA ASP A 243 1.61 22.10 -8.94
C ASP A 243 2.51 21.25 -9.84
N SER A 244 2.11 20.01 -10.09
CA SER A 244 2.87 19.04 -10.89
C SER A 244 2.63 19.16 -12.39
N PHE A 245 1.87 20.17 -12.85
CA PHE A 245 1.72 20.44 -14.28
C PHE A 245 3.09 20.53 -14.97
N ASN A 246 3.24 19.79 -16.07
CA ASN A 246 4.48 19.69 -16.85
C ASN A 246 5.71 19.30 -16.00
N ASN A 247 5.53 18.49 -14.94
CA ASN A 247 6.58 18.02 -14.04
C ASN A 247 7.38 19.14 -13.33
N ILE A 248 6.79 20.32 -13.14
CA ILE A 248 7.45 21.44 -12.47
C ILE A 248 7.51 21.22 -10.96
N GLY A 249 6.37 20.97 -10.32
CA GLY A 249 6.29 20.71 -8.88
C GLY A 249 6.37 21.98 -8.04
N ASP A 250 7.30 22.00 -7.06
CA ASP A 250 7.40 23.06 -6.06
C ASP A 250 7.93 24.37 -6.64
N GLY A 251 7.33 25.47 -6.20
CA GLY A 251 7.57 26.82 -6.70
C GLY A 251 7.00 27.07 -8.09
N PHE A 252 5.96 26.32 -8.47
CA PHE A 252 5.23 26.51 -9.72
C PHE A 252 4.82 27.98 -9.90
N GLY A 253 5.30 28.61 -10.97
CA GLY A 253 4.98 29.98 -11.32
C GLY A 253 5.69 31.08 -10.51
N PHE A 254 6.60 30.73 -9.58
CA PHE A 254 7.33 31.73 -8.80
C PHE A 254 8.24 32.58 -9.71
N PRO A 255 8.16 33.92 -9.69
CA PRO A 255 8.79 34.75 -10.71
C PRO A 255 10.32 34.70 -10.65
N VAL A 256 10.96 34.71 -11.82
CA VAL A 256 12.43 34.68 -11.96
C VAL A 256 13.04 36.03 -11.58
N ARG A 257 12.35 37.13 -11.89
CA ARG A 257 12.71 38.48 -11.48
C ARG A 257 11.47 39.21 -11.00
N TYR A 258 11.58 39.88 -9.86
CA TYR A 258 10.44 40.57 -9.26
C TYR A 258 10.90 41.69 -8.33
N LYS A 259 9.97 42.56 -7.97
CA LYS A 259 10.14 43.55 -6.90
C LYS A 259 8.93 43.54 -5.99
N ILE A 260 9.15 43.88 -4.72
CA ILE A 260 8.09 44.05 -3.73
C ILE A 260 8.11 45.51 -3.33
N GLU A 261 6.98 46.17 -3.51
CA GLU A 261 6.80 47.58 -3.27
C GLU A 261 5.65 47.79 -2.30
N ALA A 262 5.73 48.86 -1.53
CA ALA A 262 4.74 49.25 -0.55
C ALA A 262 4.35 50.71 -0.79
N SER A 263 3.07 51.04 -0.68
CA SER A 263 2.58 52.42 -0.81
C SER A 263 1.28 52.62 -0.04
N SER A 264 0.93 53.88 0.22
CA SER A 264 -0.41 54.27 0.66
C SER A 264 -1.32 54.68 -0.52
N ASP A 265 -0.76 54.77 -1.72
CA ASP A 265 -1.44 55.04 -2.98
C ASP A 265 -1.74 53.73 -3.72
N ALA A 266 -3.00 53.52 -4.10
CA ALA A 266 -3.46 52.32 -4.77
C ALA A 266 -2.84 52.13 -6.16
N ALA A 267 -2.50 53.24 -6.85
CA ALA A 267 -1.91 53.22 -8.18
C ALA A 267 -0.39 52.96 -8.14
N PHE A 268 0.26 53.22 -7.00
CA PHE A 268 1.72 53.25 -6.83
C PHE A 268 2.38 54.32 -7.73
N GLU A 269 1.76 55.49 -7.85
CA GLU A 269 2.33 56.65 -8.54
C GLU A 269 3.09 57.57 -7.56
N SER A 270 2.75 57.50 -6.27
CA SER A 270 3.37 58.28 -5.20
C SER A 270 3.69 57.44 -3.96
N ASN A 271 4.63 57.94 -3.13
CA ASN A 271 5.01 57.35 -1.84
C ASN A 271 5.35 55.85 -1.89
N VAL A 272 6.01 55.42 -2.97
CA VAL A 272 6.41 54.02 -3.16
C VAL A 272 7.72 53.75 -2.43
N THR A 273 7.68 52.81 -1.49
CA THR A 273 8.86 52.29 -0.79
C THR A 273 9.15 50.88 -1.30
N ALA A 274 10.35 50.63 -1.79
CA ALA A 274 10.78 49.28 -2.15
C ALA A 274 11.07 48.46 -0.88
N VAL A 275 10.38 47.32 -0.73
CA VAL A 275 10.68 46.31 0.29
C VAL A 275 11.87 45.46 -0.16
N THR A 276 11.88 45.08 -1.44
CA THR A 276 13.03 44.45 -2.09
C THR A 276 12.94 44.67 -3.59
N ASP A 277 14.09 44.71 -4.25
CA ASP A 277 14.19 44.75 -5.71
C ASP A 277 15.10 43.63 -6.20
N LYS A 278 14.48 42.56 -6.72
CA LYS A 278 15.12 41.42 -7.39
C LYS A 278 14.89 41.49 -8.90
N SER A 279 14.67 42.69 -9.46
CA SER A 279 14.41 42.85 -10.90
C SER A 279 15.67 42.82 -11.76
N LYS A 280 16.86 42.91 -11.16
CA LYS A 280 18.15 43.06 -11.85
C LYS A 280 18.86 41.73 -12.17
N ALA A 281 18.55 40.65 -11.47
CA ALA A 281 19.19 39.35 -11.62
C ALA A 281 18.18 38.20 -11.48
N ASP A 282 18.42 37.08 -12.17
CA ASP A 282 17.57 35.89 -12.07
C ASP A 282 17.73 35.26 -10.68
N GLU A 283 16.63 35.06 -9.98
CA GLU A 283 16.59 34.35 -8.70
C GLU A 283 16.31 32.86 -8.92
N SER A 284 16.88 32.01 -8.07
CA SER A 284 16.57 30.58 -8.03
C SER A 284 15.14 30.36 -7.54
N ASN A 285 14.45 29.37 -8.09
CA ASN A 285 13.13 28.97 -7.60
C ASN A 285 13.21 28.50 -6.13
N PRO A 286 12.51 29.14 -5.18
CA PRO A 286 12.56 28.78 -3.76
C PRO A 286 11.71 27.55 -3.39
N GLY A 287 10.99 26.95 -4.35
CA GLY A 287 10.02 25.90 -4.07
C GLY A 287 8.85 26.44 -3.23
N ILE A 288 8.46 25.68 -2.22
CA ILE A 288 7.41 26.03 -1.24
C ILE A 288 7.97 26.67 0.04
N LYS A 289 9.27 26.96 0.10
CA LYS A 289 9.90 27.55 1.29
C LYS A 289 9.53 29.04 1.42
N PRO A 290 8.98 29.49 2.57
CA PRO A 290 8.69 30.90 2.79
C PRO A 290 9.91 31.81 2.62
N GLN A 291 9.75 32.87 1.83
CA GLN A 291 10.77 33.91 1.58
C GLN A 291 10.44 35.14 2.41
N HIS A 292 11.30 35.51 3.35
CA HIS A 292 11.05 36.58 4.31
C HIS A 292 11.82 37.86 3.96
N PHE A 293 11.12 38.99 3.91
CA PHE A 293 11.68 40.32 3.65
C PHE A 293 11.35 41.24 4.82
N LYS A 294 12.34 41.46 5.70
CA LYS A 294 12.18 42.31 6.88
C LYS A 294 12.23 43.79 6.51
N THR A 295 11.46 44.59 7.23
CA THR A 295 11.38 46.05 7.08
C THR A 295 11.57 46.70 8.44
N ASP A 296 12.28 47.83 8.50
CA ASP A 296 12.57 48.50 9.77
C ASP A 296 11.53 49.54 10.16
N HIS A 297 11.21 50.45 9.23
CA HIS A 297 10.23 51.51 9.43
C HIS A 297 9.35 51.66 8.18
N LEU A 298 8.51 50.66 7.91
CA LEU A 298 7.58 50.71 6.80
C LEU A 298 6.14 50.90 7.30
N GLU A 299 5.48 51.95 6.84
CA GLU A 299 4.05 52.14 6.99
C GLU A 299 3.41 52.19 5.59
N ALA A 300 2.45 51.30 5.32
CA ALA A 300 1.82 51.21 4.01
C ALA A 300 0.40 50.66 4.11
N ARG A 301 -0.43 51.00 3.12
CA ARG A 301 -1.77 50.41 2.93
C ARG A 301 -1.75 49.29 1.90
N TYR A 302 -0.93 49.40 0.87
CA TYR A 302 -0.83 48.47 -0.23
C TYR A 302 0.55 47.84 -0.30
N ILE A 303 0.60 46.53 -0.52
CA ILE A 303 1.83 45.79 -0.84
C ILE A 303 1.65 45.18 -2.24
N ARG A 304 2.50 45.53 -3.19
CA ARG A 304 2.49 45.04 -4.58
C ARG A 304 3.72 44.20 -4.86
N ILE A 305 3.50 43.06 -5.51
CA ILE A 305 4.53 42.20 -6.06
C ILE A 305 4.45 42.36 -7.57
N THR A 306 5.52 42.85 -8.16
CA THR A 306 5.64 43.04 -9.61
C THR A 306 6.66 42.04 -10.15
N ALA A 307 6.21 41.06 -10.92
CA ALA A 307 7.07 40.15 -11.66
C ALA A 307 7.50 40.81 -12.97
N THR A 308 8.82 40.96 -13.16
CA THR A 308 9.43 41.55 -14.37
C THR A 308 10.01 40.48 -15.30
N LYS A 309 10.21 39.25 -14.80
CA LYS A 309 10.51 38.07 -15.60
C LYS A 309 9.76 36.88 -15.03
N LEU A 310 8.86 36.33 -15.82
CA LEU A 310 7.92 35.27 -15.45
C LEU A 310 8.57 33.88 -15.41
N ALA A 311 7.95 32.97 -14.68
CA ALA A 311 8.32 31.56 -14.67
C ALA A 311 7.83 30.86 -15.93
N LYS A 312 8.66 29.97 -16.48
CA LYS A 312 8.29 29.12 -17.60
C LYS A 312 7.38 28.00 -17.11
N ARG A 313 6.23 27.81 -17.74
CA ARG A 313 5.29 26.72 -17.45
C ARG A 313 5.37 25.60 -18.49
N SER A 314 5.43 25.98 -19.76
CA SER A 314 5.66 25.07 -20.89
C SER A 314 6.30 25.87 -22.04
N ASN A 315 5.61 26.03 -23.16
CA ASN A 315 5.96 27.02 -24.20
C ASN A 315 5.40 28.42 -23.90
N ASP A 316 4.96 28.64 -22.67
CA ASP A 316 4.36 29.87 -22.16
C ASP A 316 4.85 30.18 -20.73
N PHE A 317 4.49 31.37 -20.24
CA PHE A 317 4.98 31.93 -19.00
C PHE A 317 3.85 32.46 -18.11
N ILE A 318 4.08 32.39 -16.80
CA ILE A 318 3.10 32.70 -15.76
C ILE A 318 3.75 33.36 -14.54
N PHE A 319 2.93 34.02 -13.73
CA PHE A 319 3.25 34.43 -12.37
C PHE A 319 2.23 33.83 -11.40
N ALA A 320 2.69 33.04 -10.44
CA ALA A 320 1.87 32.45 -9.39
C ALA A 320 2.56 32.51 -8.03
N LEU A 321 1.75 32.63 -6.99
CA LEU A 321 2.16 32.60 -5.58
C LEU A 321 1.09 31.86 -4.78
N ALA A 322 1.52 31.02 -3.85
CA ALA A 322 0.60 30.35 -2.94
C ALA A 322 0.03 31.33 -1.94
N GLU A 323 0.89 32.08 -1.27
CA GLU A 323 0.50 32.96 -0.17
C GLU A 323 1.42 34.19 -0.08
N LEU A 324 0.80 35.33 0.21
CA LEU A 324 1.41 36.59 0.57
C LEU A 324 1.03 36.92 2.01
N ARG A 325 2.02 37.01 2.89
CA ARG A 325 1.82 37.43 4.28
C ARG A 325 2.46 38.77 4.52
N VAL A 326 1.78 39.63 5.26
CA VAL A 326 2.26 40.95 5.67
C VAL A 326 2.18 40.99 7.19
N LEU A 327 3.31 40.93 7.88
CA LEU A 327 3.37 40.78 9.33
C LEU A 327 3.66 42.11 10.03
N ASN A 328 2.95 42.38 11.12
CA ASN A 328 3.28 43.46 12.05
C ASN A 328 4.39 43.03 13.04
N ALA A 329 4.75 43.91 13.98
CA ALA A 329 5.76 43.62 15.01
C ALA A 329 5.36 42.49 15.98
N SER A 330 4.07 42.25 16.16
CA SER A 330 3.51 41.16 16.99
C SER A 330 3.48 39.81 16.26
N GLY A 331 3.71 39.80 14.95
CA GLY A 331 3.65 38.60 14.10
C GLY A 331 2.28 38.32 13.47
N ASP A 332 1.30 39.21 13.63
CA ASP A 332 -0.03 39.04 13.04
C ASP A 332 0.01 39.25 11.52
N ASN A 333 -0.67 38.39 10.76
CA ASN A 333 -0.78 38.53 9.31
C ASN A 333 -1.88 39.56 8.93
N LEU A 334 -1.46 40.79 8.65
CA LEU A 334 -2.30 41.91 8.22
C LEU A 334 -2.98 41.67 6.87
N ALA A 335 -2.40 40.83 6.01
CA ALA A 335 -2.96 40.51 4.69
C ALA A 335 -4.11 39.49 4.75
N ASN A 336 -4.24 38.74 5.85
CA ASN A 336 -5.16 37.62 5.95
C ASN A 336 -6.62 38.05 5.69
N GLY A 337 -7.25 37.43 4.69
CA GLY A 337 -8.62 37.71 4.26
C GLY A 337 -8.84 39.09 3.63
N LYS A 338 -7.77 39.81 3.26
CA LYS A 338 -7.86 41.14 2.65
C LYS A 338 -8.15 41.10 1.15
N THR A 339 -8.50 42.26 0.61
CA THR A 339 -8.78 42.40 -0.82
C THR A 339 -7.50 42.29 -1.63
N VAL A 340 -7.50 41.37 -2.61
CA VAL A 340 -6.41 41.18 -3.56
C VAL A 340 -6.80 41.73 -4.93
N ILE A 341 -5.95 42.60 -5.46
CA ILE A 341 -6.09 43.26 -6.76
C ILE A 341 -4.91 42.80 -7.61
N ALA A 342 -5.14 42.39 -8.84
CA ALA A 342 -4.07 41.95 -9.74
C ALA A 342 -4.30 42.55 -11.12
N LEU A 343 -3.22 42.63 -11.91
CA LEU A 343 -3.30 43.00 -13.32
C LEU A 343 -4.27 42.08 -14.07
N ASP A 344 -4.18 40.79 -13.79
CA ASP A 344 -5.08 39.75 -14.27
C ASP A 344 -4.98 38.48 -13.39
N SER A 345 -5.91 37.55 -13.60
CA SER A 345 -5.99 36.25 -12.91
C SER A 345 -6.74 35.26 -13.79
N ILE A 346 -6.35 33.98 -13.77
CA ILE A 346 -7.07 32.92 -14.52
C ILE A 346 -8.41 32.54 -13.91
N GLU A 347 -8.62 32.83 -12.63
CA GLU A 347 -9.86 32.54 -11.88
C GLU A 347 -10.44 31.14 -12.15
N ALA A 348 -9.69 30.10 -11.78
CA ALA A 348 -10.18 28.72 -11.82
C ALA A 348 -10.82 28.38 -10.47
N PRO A 349 -12.15 28.13 -10.39
CA PRO A 349 -12.85 27.93 -9.13
C PRO A 349 -12.15 26.94 -8.19
N VAL A 350 -12.07 27.31 -6.91
CA VAL A 350 -11.34 26.62 -5.83
C VAL A 350 -9.83 26.68 -6.01
N ARG A 351 -9.29 26.26 -7.15
CA ARG A 351 -7.84 26.10 -7.37
C ARG A 351 -7.07 27.41 -7.40
N TRP A 352 -7.50 28.35 -8.23
CA TRP A 352 -6.76 29.58 -8.51
C TRP A 352 -7.69 30.78 -8.40
N ARG A 353 -7.53 31.57 -7.35
CA ARG A 353 -8.31 32.79 -7.11
C ARG A 353 -7.41 33.83 -6.51
N LYS A 354 -7.64 35.11 -6.82
CA LYS A 354 -6.96 36.21 -6.14
C LYS A 354 -7.07 36.11 -4.61
N SER A 355 -8.25 35.71 -4.10
CA SER A 355 -8.48 35.54 -2.65
C SER A 355 -7.59 34.49 -2.00
N ASN A 356 -7.17 33.47 -2.75
CA ASN A 356 -6.35 32.39 -2.21
C ASN A 356 -4.91 32.85 -1.91
N LEU A 357 -4.49 34.02 -2.41
CA LEU A 357 -3.16 34.56 -2.10
C LEU A 357 -3.02 34.97 -0.62
N VAL A 358 -4.13 35.18 0.07
CA VAL A 358 -4.15 35.72 1.44
C VAL A 358 -5.14 34.98 2.34
N ASP A 359 -5.43 33.72 2.03
CA ASP A 359 -6.36 32.91 2.81
C ASP A 359 -5.67 32.17 3.98
N GLY A 360 -4.34 32.31 4.08
CA GLY A 360 -3.53 31.65 5.09
C GLY A 360 -3.21 30.19 4.76
N LEU A 361 -3.52 29.73 3.54
CA LEU A 361 -3.38 28.35 3.10
C LEU A 361 -2.27 28.24 2.04
N TYR A 362 -1.22 27.48 2.33
CA TYR A 362 -0.13 27.25 1.38
C TYR A 362 0.50 25.86 1.53
N PRO A 363 1.12 25.33 0.46
CA PRO A 363 1.76 24.02 0.48
C PRO A 363 2.92 23.96 1.49
N GLY A 364 3.19 22.77 2.02
CA GLY A 364 4.25 22.55 3.01
C GLY A 364 3.88 22.97 4.44
N GLN A 365 2.72 23.57 4.66
CA GLN A 365 2.20 23.80 6.00
C GLN A 365 1.73 22.47 6.61
N ALA A 366 2.47 21.97 7.60
CA ALA A 366 1.97 20.90 8.46
C ALA A 366 0.64 21.34 9.09
N ALA A 367 -0.29 20.41 9.28
CA ALA A 367 -1.55 20.73 9.97
C ALA A 367 -1.30 21.32 11.37
N ASP A 368 -0.20 20.93 12.00
CA ASP A 368 0.35 21.53 13.21
C ASP A 368 1.90 21.68 13.08
N PRO A 369 2.40 22.90 12.77
CA PRO A 369 3.84 23.15 12.66
C PRO A 369 4.63 22.88 13.97
N ALA A 370 3.98 23.03 15.12
CA ALA A 370 4.61 22.70 16.40
C ALA A 370 4.73 21.17 16.58
N ALA A 371 3.75 20.40 16.08
CA ALA A 371 3.86 18.94 16.01
C ALA A 371 4.95 18.50 15.03
N ALA A 372 5.14 19.19 13.90
CA ALA A 372 6.20 18.86 12.94
C ALA A 372 7.60 19.03 13.54
N ASN A 373 7.86 20.15 14.22
CA ASN A 373 9.15 20.35 14.90
C ASN A 373 9.36 19.36 16.06
N LYS A 374 8.29 19.02 16.79
CA LYS A 374 8.36 18.00 17.85
C LYS A 374 8.60 16.59 17.29
N LEU A 375 8.03 16.28 16.13
CA LEU A 375 8.24 15.00 15.45
C LEU A 375 9.71 14.77 15.16
N GLU A 376 10.39 15.74 14.55
CA GLU A 376 11.83 15.66 14.25
C GLU A 376 12.67 15.43 15.52
N ALA A 377 12.34 16.13 16.61
CA ALA A 377 13.02 15.96 17.89
C ALA A 377 12.81 14.56 18.51
N VAL A 378 11.58 14.02 18.44
CA VAL A 378 11.26 12.68 18.96
C VAL A 378 11.86 11.58 18.08
N GLU A 379 11.92 11.77 16.76
CA GLU A 379 12.61 10.85 15.85
C GLU A 379 14.11 10.79 16.15
N ALA A 380 14.76 11.93 16.40
CA ALA A 380 16.16 11.95 16.83
C ALA A 380 16.39 11.27 18.20
N GLN A 381 15.44 11.37 19.12
CA GLN A 381 15.49 10.65 20.41
C GLN A 381 15.34 9.14 20.22
N LEU A 382 14.41 8.70 19.37
CA LEU A 382 14.24 7.29 19.02
C LEU A 382 15.51 6.73 18.38
N ASP A 383 16.10 7.44 17.43
CA ASP A 383 17.33 6.98 16.76
C ASP A 383 18.48 6.82 17.76
N LYS A 384 18.64 7.77 18.69
CA LYS A 384 19.66 7.68 19.74
C LYS A 384 19.42 6.51 20.69
N LEU A 385 18.16 6.25 21.06
CA LEU A 385 17.79 5.10 21.90
C LEU A 385 18.02 3.78 21.16
N LEU A 386 17.65 3.70 19.89
CA LEU A 386 17.89 2.51 19.07
C LEU A 386 19.39 2.27 18.89
N GLN A 387 20.21 3.30 18.68
CA GLN A 387 21.67 3.17 18.62
C GLN A 387 22.29 2.67 19.93
N SER A 388 21.74 3.05 21.09
CA SER A 388 22.25 2.55 22.37
C SER A 388 21.86 1.08 22.60
N ILE A 389 20.66 0.68 22.16
CA ILE A 389 20.16 -0.70 22.26
C ILE A 389 20.84 -1.63 21.24
N LEU A 390 20.97 -1.17 19.99
CA LEU A 390 21.57 -1.88 18.85
C LEU A 390 23.08 -1.69 18.85
N SER A 391 23.75 -2.20 19.88
CA SER A 391 25.21 -2.25 19.93
C SER A 391 25.73 -3.69 19.90
N GLY A 392 26.79 -3.91 19.13
CA GLY A 392 27.47 -5.21 19.01
C GLY A 392 26.58 -6.31 18.41
N GLU A 393 26.55 -7.46 19.08
CA GLU A 393 25.96 -8.70 18.57
C GLU A 393 24.46 -8.60 18.19
N LEU A 394 23.71 -7.68 18.81
CA LEU A 394 22.28 -7.51 18.53
C LEU A 394 22.02 -6.82 17.17
N ASP A 395 22.86 -5.86 16.80
CA ASP A 395 22.76 -5.20 15.49
C ASP A 395 23.19 -6.18 14.38
N ASP A 396 24.27 -6.93 14.59
CA ASP A 396 24.71 -7.98 13.66
C ASP A 396 23.61 -9.02 13.40
N LYS A 397 22.94 -9.50 14.46
CA LYS A 397 21.79 -10.41 14.33
C LYS A 397 20.62 -9.78 13.57
N ARG A 398 20.33 -8.51 13.80
CA ARG A 398 19.25 -7.78 13.11
C ARG A 398 19.54 -7.60 11.63
N GLN A 399 20.77 -7.23 11.27
CA GLN A 399 21.19 -7.06 9.88
C GLN A 399 21.22 -8.41 9.16
N ALA A 400 21.74 -9.46 9.80
CA ALA A 400 21.78 -10.81 9.25
C ALA A 400 20.38 -11.39 9.00
N ALA A 401 19.39 -11.08 9.85
CA ALA A 401 18.01 -11.53 9.64
C ALA A 401 17.24 -10.73 8.57
N LYS A 402 17.72 -9.52 8.22
CA LYS A 402 17.13 -8.66 7.18
C LYS A 402 17.71 -8.88 5.80
N ALA A 403 18.99 -9.22 5.72
CA ALA A 403 19.69 -9.59 4.49
C ALA A 403 19.16 -10.92 3.96
#